data_AF-A0A2W5FLJ6-F1
#
_entry.id   AF-A0A2W5FLJ6-F1
#
_cell.length_a   1.000
_cell.length_b   1.000
_cell.length_c   1.000
_cell.angle_alpha   90.00
_cell.angle_beta   90.00
_cell.angle_gamma   90.00
#
_symmetry.space_group_name_H-M   'P 1'
#
loop_
_entity.id
_entity.type
_entity.pdbx_description
1 polymer ?
#
loop_
_entity_poly.entity_id
_entity_poly.type
_entity_poly.pdbx_seq_one_letter_code
_entity_poly.pdbx_strand_id
1 'polypeptide(L)'
;MLLNNQKFIYELLYIIIILLMIKIMIYNQYMDYKQIANLLAHQKHQLGMSEAYIGKTAHVSQPTVHRILSGLHDRAAWNDIVAIGKVLGVSFSALVVPAEDQIEARAEKIAKSIARKVEATSQLEGQGLSDRGQERLSRQTVHELIAGPRGKLWQA
;
A
#
# COMPACT_ATOMS: atom_id res chain seq x y z
N MET A 1 -36.83 24.76 -9.18
CA MET A 1 -35.49 25.19 -8.71
C MET A 1 -34.98 24.36 -7.51
N LEU A 2 -35.83 23.98 -6.54
CA LEU A 2 -35.44 23.18 -5.36
C LEU A 2 -34.95 21.74 -5.65
N LEU A 3 -35.48 21.08 -6.69
CA LEU A 3 -35.11 19.71 -7.05
C LEU A 3 -33.67 19.57 -7.56
N ASN A 4 -33.11 20.60 -8.20
CA ASN A 4 -31.71 20.59 -8.65
C ASN A 4 -30.73 20.65 -7.48
N ASN A 5 -31.11 21.33 -6.39
CA ASN A 5 -30.26 21.44 -5.21
C ASN A 5 -30.17 20.11 -4.45
N GLN A 6 -31.26 19.34 -4.36
CA GLN A 6 -31.21 18.03 -3.73
C GLN A 6 -30.35 17.04 -4.52
N LYS A 7 -30.49 16.99 -5.85
CA LYS A 7 -29.67 16.09 -6.69
C LYS A 7 -28.17 16.41 -6.54
N PHE A 8 -27.81 17.69 -6.51
CA PHE A 8 -26.44 18.14 -6.30
C PHE A 8 -25.89 17.70 -4.94
N ILE A 9 -26.70 17.78 -3.87
CA ILE A 9 -26.30 17.35 -2.53
C ILE A 9 -25.99 15.84 -2.51
N TYR A 10 -26.83 15.00 -3.14
CA TYR A 10 -26.60 13.55 -3.17
C TYR A 10 -25.34 13.16 -3.94
N GLU A 11 -25.07 13.79 -5.08
CA GLU A 11 -23.84 13.51 -5.83
C GLU A 11 -22.59 13.95 -5.08
N LEU A 12 -22.64 15.10 -4.39
CA LEU A 12 -21.54 15.56 -3.55
C LEU A 12 -21.27 14.58 -2.39
N LEU A 13 -22.34 14.10 -1.73
CA LEU A 13 -22.25 13.16 -0.61
C LEU A 13 -21.69 11.81 -1.07
N TYR A 14 -22.11 11.34 -2.25
CA TYR A 14 -21.61 10.10 -2.85
C TYR A 14 -20.11 10.19 -3.18
N ILE A 15 -19.66 11.30 -3.77
CA ILE A 15 -18.23 11.55 -4.05
C ILE A 15 -17.43 11.60 -2.74
N ILE A 16 -17.93 12.28 -1.70
CA ILE A 16 -17.27 12.36 -0.40
C ILE A 16 -17.11 10.96 0.23
N ILE A 17 -18.15 10.12 0.17
CA ILE A 17 -18.11 8.74 0.68
C ILE A 17 -17.06 7.92 -0.09
N ILE A 18 -17.03 8.00 -1.41
CA ILE A 18 -16.03 7.30 -2.24
C ILE A 18 -14.62 7.76 -1.90
N LEU A 19 -14.38 9.07 -1.77
CA LEU A 19 -13.07 9.60 -1.40
C LEU A 19 -12.64 9.16 0.00
N LEU A 20 -13.58 9.08 0.95
CA LEU A 20 -13.35 8.55 2.28
C LEU A 20 -12.99 7.06 2.23
N MET A 21 -13.71 6.25 1.45
CA MET A 21 -13.40 4.83 1.27
C MET A 21 -12.03 4.63 0.61
N ILE A 22 -11.71 5.38 -0.44
CA ILE A 22 -10.40 5.34 -1.09
C ILE A 22 -9.30 5.73 -0.09
N LYS A 23 -9.51 6.80 0.69
CA LYS A 23 -8.53 7.23 1.71
C LYS A 23 -8.35 6.16 2.79
N ILE A 24 -9.42 5.51 3.25
CA ILE A 24 -9.35 4.40 4.22
C ILE A 24 -8.61 3.19 3.60
N MET A 25 -8.90 2.85 2.34
CA MET A 25 -8.23 1.75 1.64
C MET A 25 -6.73 2.02 1.44
N ILE A 26 -6.36 3.24 1.05
CA ILE A 26 -4.95 3.66 0.89
C ILE A 26 -4.24 3.71 2.25
N TYR A 27 -4.89 4.21 3.30
CA TYR A 27 -4.32 4.29 4.64
C TYR A 27 -4.10 2.89 5.25
N ASN A 28 -4.97 1.93 4.94
CA ASN A 28 -4.82 0.53 5.35
C ASN A 28 -3.74 -0.22 4.57
N GLN A 29 -3.29 0.29 3.41
CA GLN A 29 -2.37 -0.44 2.53
C GLN A 29 -0.90 -0.35 2.95
N TYR A 30 -0.55 0.50 3.91
CA TYR A 30 0.82 0.65 4.40
C TYR A 30 0.84 0.80 5.92
N MET A 31 0.86 -0.32 6.64
CA MET A 31 1.16 -0.27 8.07
C MET A 31 2.66 0.02 8.23
N ASP A 32 3.00 1.28 8.52
CA ASP A 32 4.38 1.68 8.83
C ASP A 32 4.82 0.96 10.13
N TYR A 33 6.12 0.68 10.27
CA TYR A 33 6.68 0.04 11.45
C TYR A 33 6.27 0.78 12.74
N LYS A 34 6.20 2.12 12.70
CA LYS A 34 5.72 2.93 13.84
C LYS A 34 4.28 2.61 14.23
N GLN A 35 3.41 2.33 13.27
CA GLN A 35 2.03 1.97 13.53
C GLN A 35 1.93 0.58 14.16
N ILE A 36 2.74 -0.38 13.70
CA ILE A 36 2.86 -1.71 14.31
C ILE A 36 3.35 -1.59 15.77
N ALA A 37 4.43 -0.84 15.99
CA ALA A 37 4.98 -0.60 17.32
C ALA A 37 3.94 0.03 18.26
N ASN A 38 3.23 1.06 17.79
CA ASN A 38 2.16 1.72 18.56
C ASN A 38 1.01 0.77 18.90
N LEU A 39 0.57 -0.07 17.94
CA LEU A 39 -0.46 -1.08 18.17
C LEU A 39 -0.03 -2.05 19.28
N LEU A 40 1.17 -2.59 19.19
CA LEU A 40 1.70 -3.54 20.18
C LEU A 40 1.89 -2.87 21.55
N ALA A 41 2.39 -1.64 21.59
CA ALA A 41 2.58 -0.89 22.84
C ALA A 41 1.24 -0.58 23.51
N HIS A 42 0.23 -0.20 22.73
CA HIS A 42 -1.14 0.02 23.21
C HIS A 42 -1.72 -1.28 23.79
N GLN A 43 -1.57 -2.39 23.08
CA GLN A 43 -2.07 -3.68 23.53
C GLN A 43 -1.36 -4.16 24.81
N LYS A 44 -0.03 -3.99 24.91
CA LYS A 44 0.72 -4.23 26.16
C LYS A 44 0.10 -3.44 27.31
N HIS A 45 -0.16 -2.16 27.10
CA HIS A 45 -0.70 -1.27 28.13
C HIS A 45 -2.10 -1.71 28.57
N GLN A 46 -2.97 -2.08 27.64
CA GLN A 46 -4.31 -2.59 27.96
C GLN A 46 -4.26 -3.90 28.77
N LEU A 47 -3.31 -4.78 28.47
CA LEU A 47 -3.14 -6.06 29.16
C LEU A 47 -2.34 -5.96 30.47
N GLY A 48 -1.73 -4.80 30.77
CA GLY A 48 -0.89 -4.62 31.95
C GLY A 48 0.37 -5.50 31.99
N MET A 49 0.82 -6.01 30.84
CA MET A 49 1.97 -6.93 30.78
C MET A 49 3.30 -6.19 30.87
N SER A 50 4.26 -6.77 31.60
CA SER A 50 5.63 -6.25 31.64
C SER A 50 6.43 -6.71 30.42
N GLU A 51 7.42 -5.91 30.01
CA GLU A 51 8.30 -6.26 28.87
C GLU A 51 9.12 -7.51 29.14
N ALA A 52 9.52 -7.73 30.40
CA ALA A 52 10.22 -8.94 30.82
C ALA A 52 9.35 -10.20 30.64
N TYR A 53 8.06 -10.13 31.00
CA TYR A 53 7.12 -11.23 30.81
C TYR A 53 6.88 -11.53 29.32
N ILE A 54 6.71 -10.48 28.51
CA ILE A 54 6.55 -10.61 27.06
C ILE A 54 7.78 -11.25 26.46
N GLY A 55 8.98 -10.76 26.80
CA GLY A 55 10.24 -11.29 26.27
C GLY A 55 10.43 -12.77 26.61
N LYS A 56 10.19 -13.14 27.87
CA LYS A 56 10.25 -14.54 28.30
C LYS A 56 9.29 -15.44 27.52
N THR A 57 8.04 -15.01 27.34
CA THR A 57 7.00 -15.82 26.68
C THR A 57 7.19 -15.87 25.16
N ALA A 58 7.57 -14.75 24.55
CA ALA A 58 7.84 -14.63 23.12
C ALA A 58 9.20 -15.22 22.71
N HIS A 59 10.06 -15.60 23.66
CA HIS A 59 11.45 -16.01 23.43
C HIS A 59 12.28 -14.92 22.74
N VAL A 60 12.01 -13.66 23.10
CA VAL A 60 12.67 -12.47 22.58
C VAL A 60 13.37 -11.74 23.74
N SER A 61 14.58 -11.24 23.54
CA SER A 61 15.29 -10.51 24.60
C SER A 61 14.48 -9.28 25.05
N GLN A 62 14.49 -8.97 26.34
CA GLN A 62 13.80 -7.78 26.85
C GLN A 62 14.24 -6.48 26.13
N PRO A 63 15.54 -6.26 25.83
CA PRO A 63 15.96 -5.12 25.01
C PRO A 63 15.31 -5.10 23.63
N THR A 64 15.15 -6.26 22.97
CA THR A 64 14.45 -6.34 21.68
C THR A 64 12.97 -6.01 21.82
N VAL A 65 12.30 -6.47 22.88
CA VAL A 65 10.89 -6.10 23.15
C VAL A 65 10.77 -4.59 23.33
N HIS A 66 11.60 -4.00 24.19
CA HIS A 66 11.62 -2.55 24.42
C HIS A 66 11.88 -1.77 23.12
N ARG A 67 12.84 -2.23 22.32
CA ARG A 67 13.19 -1.67 21.03
C ARG A 67 12.02 -1.69 20.04
N ILE A 68 11.25 -2.79 20.03
CA ILE A 68 10.09 -2.94 19.15
C ILE A 68 8.95 -2.03 19.60
N LEU A 69 8.62 -2.05 20.88
CA LEU A 69 7.48 -1.31 21.43
C LEU A 69 7.70 0.20 21.47
N SER A 70 8.95 0.67 21.56
CA SER A 70 9.26 2.10 21.55
C SER A 70 9.07 2.76 20.17
N GLY A 71 9.09 1.98 19.08
CA GLY A 71 8.99 2.51 17.72
C GLY A 71 10.17 3.39 17.28
N LEU A 72 11.25 3.45 18.07
CA LEU A 72 12.40 4.34 17.86
C LEU A 72 13.44 3.81 16.87
N HIS A 73 13.32 2.55 16.45
CA HIS A 73 14.23 1.95 15.47
C HIS A 73 13.56 1.80 14.12
N ASP A 74 14.33 1.99 13.05
CA ASP A 74 13.80 1.91 11.68
C ASP A 74 13.41 0.49 11.26
N ARG A 75 13.94 -0.54 11.93
CA ARG A 75 13.74 -1.96 11.54
C ARG A 75 13.78 -2.91 12.74
N ALA A 76 12.82 -3.83 12.77
CA ALA A 76 12.86 -5.04 13.59
C ALA A 76 12.63 -6.28 12.72
N ALA A 77 13.10 -7.44 13.18
CA ALA A 77 12.86 -8.68 12.47
C ALA A 77 11.36 -9.03 12.56
N TRP A 78 10.76 -9.38 11.42
CA TRP A 78 9.33 -9.72 11.35
C TRP A 78 8.96 -10.86 12.32
N ASN A 79 9.86 -11.84 12.49
CA ASN A 79 9.65 -12.95 13.42
C ASN A 79 9.47 -12.48 14.87
N ASP A 80 10.25 -11.49 15.32
CA ASP A 80 10.14 -10.94 16.68
C ASP A 80 8.81 -10.17 16.84
N ILE A 81 8.42 -9.40 15.83
CA ILE A 81 7.15 -8.67 15.81
C ILE A 81 5.97 -9.65 15.93
N VAL A 82 5.98 -10.72 15.13
CA VAL A 82 4.91 -11.74 15.15
C VAL A 82 4.90 -12.49 16.48
N ALA A 83 6.07 -12.84 17.03
CA ALA A 83 6.16 -13.52 18.32
C ALA A 83 5.61 -12.67 19.47
N ILE A 84 5.97 -11.38 19.52
CA ILE A 84 5.44 -10.42 20.49
C ILE A 84 3.93 -10.23 20.29
N GLY A 85 3.49 -10.04 19.04
CA GLY A 85 2.07 -9.89 18.71
C GLY A 85 1.25 -11.07 19.19
N LYS A 86 1.71 -12.31 18.96
CA LYS A 86 1.03 -13.53 19.42
C LYS A 86 0.82 -13.54 20.94
N VAL A 87 1.82 -13.12 21.72
CA VAL A 87 1.71 -13.03 23.19
C VAL A 87 0.71 -11.95 23.61
N LEU A 88 0.63 -10.85 22.86
CA LEU A 88 -0.29 -9.74 23.10
C LEU A 88 -1.70 -9.96 22.53
N GLY A 89 -1.97 -11.10 21.88
CA GLY A 89 -3.24 -11.38 21.22
C GLY A 89 -3.45 -10.61 19.91
N VAL A 90 -2.37 -10.11 19.30
CA VAL A 90 -2.39 -9.46 17.98
C VAL A 90 -2.01 -10.46 16.89
N SER A 91 -2.90 -10.66 15.92
CA SER A 91 -2.65 -11.51 14.75
C SER A 91 -2.27 -10.70 13.52
N PHE A 92 -1.18 -11.07 12.85
CA PHE A 92 -0.82 -10.53 11.56
C PHE A 92 -1.24 -11.50 10.45
N SER A 93 -2.08 -11.04 9.52
CA SER A 93 -2.48 -11.81 8.34
C SER A 93 -1.87 -11.20 7.09
N ALA A 94 -1.26 -12.03 6.25
CA ALA A 94 -0.90 -11.64 4.90
C ALA A 94 -2.13 -11.79 3.99
N LEU A 95 -2.50 -10.72 3.29
CA LEU A 95 -3.46 -10.81 2.20
C LEU A 95 -2.69 -11.22 0.94
N VAL A 96 -3.01 -12.38 0.40
CA VAL A 96 -2.48 -12.82 -0.89
C VAL A 96 -3.30 -12.12 -1.97
N VAL A 97 -2.65 -11.18 -2.66
CA VAL A 97 -3.23 -10.55 -3.85
C VAL A 97 -3.07 -11.53 -5.03
N PRO A 98 -4.12 -11.76 -5.84
CA PRO A 98 -4.00 -12.56 -7.06
C PRO A 98 -2.82 -12.13 -7.93
N ALA A 99 -2.14 -13.10 -8.53
CA ALA A 99 -0.94 -12.84 -9.31
C ALA A 99 -1.26 -11.99 -10.55
N GLU A 100 -2.44 -12.19 -11.12
CA GLU A 100 -2.96 -11.46 -12.28
C GLU A 100 -3.06 -9.96 -11.97
N ASP A 101 -3.64 -9.60 -10.84
CA ASP A 101 -3.77 -8.20 -10.40
C ASP A 101 -2.40 -7.54 -10.21
N GLN A 102 -1.43 -8.28 -9.66
CA GLN A 102 -0.06 -7.80 -9.49
C GLN A 102 0.67 -7.63 -10.83
N ILE A 103 0.45 -8.54 -11.77
CA ILE A 103 1.00 -8.49 -13.13
C ILE A 103 0.43 -7.27 -13.87
N GLU A 104 -0.88 -7.07 -13.81
CA GLU A 104 -1.56 -5.94 -14.44
C GLU A 104 -1.08 -4.61 -13.86
N ALA A 105 -1.05 -4.48 -12.52
CA ALA A 105 -0.54 -3.28 -11.86
C ALA A 105 0.92 -2.96 -12.23
N ARG A 106 1.76 -3.99 -12.37
CA ARG A 106 3.16 -3.82 -12.81
C ARG A 106 3.24 -3.39 -14.27
N ALA A 107 2.47 -4.03 -15.16
CA ALA A 107 2.40 -3.68 -16.57
C ALA A 107 1.94 -2.23 -16.77
N GLU A 108 0.90 -1.79 -16.04
CA GLU A 108 0.45 -0.40 -16.04
C GLU A 108 1.54 0.58 -15.66
N LYS A 109 2.28 0.27 -14.58
CA LYS A 109 3.36 1.14 -14.10
C LYS A 109 4.46 1.33 -15.15
N ILE A 110 4.83 0.23 -15.82
CA ILE A 110 5.83 0.25 -16.89
C ILE A 110 5.30 1.00 -18.12
N ALA A 111 4.06 0.70 -18.53
CA ALA A 111 3.42 1.36 -19.67
C ALA A 111 3.32 2.89 -19.47
N LYS A 112 2.93 3.34 -18.27
CA LYS A 112 2.92 4.77 -17.92
C LYS A 112 4.32 5.39 -18.00
N SER A 113 5.35 4.67 -17.57
CA SER A 113 6.74 5.14 -17.67
C SER A 113 7.19 5.26 -19.13
N ILE A 114 6.89 4.26 -19.96
CA ILE A 114 7.22 4.25 -21.40
C ILE A 114 6.48 5.40 -22.10
N ALA A 115 5.17 5.54 -21.87
CA ALA A 115 4.37 6.60 -22.47
C ALA A 115 4.91 8.00 -22.15
N ARG A 116 5.36 8.25 -20.91
CA ARG A 116 6.02 9.51 -20.52
C ARG A 116 7.34 9.75 -21.24
N LYS A 117 8.16 8.70 -21.44
CA LYS A 117 9.43 8.82 -22.18
C LYS A 117 9.16 9.17 -23.64
N VAL A 118 8.22 8.46 -24.27
CA VAL A 118 7.81 8.73 -25.65
C VAL A 118 7.29 10.16 -25.79
N GLU A 119 6.40 10.59 -24.90
CA GLU A 119 5.87 11.96 -24.90
C GLU A 119 6.98 13.01 -24.78
N ALA A 120 7.92 12.84 -23.84
CA ALA A 120 9.03 13.77 -23.65
C ALA A 120 9.89 13.87 -24.93
N THR A 121 10.17 12.75 -25.61
CA THR A 121 10.88 12.77 -26.89
C THR A 121 10.06 13.44 -27.98
N SER A 122 8.77 13.12 -28.11
CA SER A 122 7.91 13.71 -29.13
C SER A 122 7.70 15.22 -28.96
N GLN A 123 7.68 15.71 -27.71
CA GLN A 123 7.65 17.15 -27.43
C GLN A 123 8.93 17.86 -27.91
N LEU A 124 10.11 17.25 -27.74
CA LEU A 124 11.38 17.79 -28.24
C LEU A 124 11.42 17.85 -29.78
N GLU A 125 10.68 16.96 -30.45
CA GLU A 125 10.53 16.91 -31.90
C GLU A 125 9.38 17.78 -32.43
N GLY A 126 8.70 18.53 -31.56
CA GLY A 126 7.59 19.42 -31.93
C GLY A 126 6.26 18.72 -32.23
N GLN A 127 6.14 17.42 -31.92
CA GLN A 127 4.98 16.56 -32.20
C GLN A 127 4.42 15.92 -30.93
N GLY A 128 4.08 16.73 -29.92
CA GLY A 128 3.51 16.23 -28.67
C GLY A 128 2.28 15.34 -28.86
N LEU A 129 2.18 14.27 -28.05
CA LEU A 129 1.00 13.42 -28.01
C LEU A 129 -0.15 14.15 -27.31
N SER A 130 -1.38 14.00 -27.83
CA SER A 130 -2.59 14.38 -27.08
C SER A 130 -2.83 13.42 -25.91
N ASP A 131 -3.58 13.86 -24.90
CA ASP A 131 -3.96 13.03 -23.75
C ASP A 131 -4.58 11.67 -24.17
N ARG A 132 -5.43 11.70 -25.22
CA ARG A 132 -6.02 10.48 -25.80
C ARG A 132 -4.98 9.56 -26.45
N GLY A 133 -3.96 10.14 -27.07
CA GLY A 133 -2.84 9.41 -27.65
C GLY A 133 -1.99 8.73 -26.59
N GLN A 134 -1.72 9.44 -25.48
CA GLN A 134 -0.99 8.90 -24.35
C GLN A 134 -1.73 7.75 -23.67
N GLU A 135 -3.03 7.89 -23.46
CA GLU A 135 -3.86 6.82 -22.88
C GLU A 135 -3.89 5.58 -23.79
N ARG A 136 -4.09 5.77 -25.10
CA ARG A 136 -4.09 4.66 -26.07
C ARG A 136 -2.75 3.93 -26.08
N LEU A 137 -1.64 4.67 -26.12
CA LEU A 137 -0.29 4.11 -26.08
C LEU A 137 -0.06 3.31 -24.79
N SER A 138 -0.49 3.84 -23.64
CA SER A 138 -0.38 3.15 -22.36
C SER A 138 -1.18 1.83 -22.38
N ARG A 139 -2.44 1.84 -22.82
CA ARG A 139 -3.28 0.63 -22.87
C ARG A 139 -2.70 -0.44 -23.80
N GLN A 140 -2.26 -0.06 -24.99
CA GLN A 140 -1.63 -0.99 -25.93
C GLN A 140 -0.36 -1.61 -25.31
N THR A 141 0.49 -0.77 -24.69
CA THR A 141 1.71 -1.24 -24.04
C THR A 141 1.41 -2.21 -22.90
N VAL A 142 0.37 -1.96 -22.09
CA VAL A 142 -0.08 -2.91 -21.05
C VAL A 142 -0.44 -4.26 -21.68
N HIS A 143 -1.25 -4.26 -22.73
CA HIS A 143 -1.69 -5.49 -23.39
C HIS A 143 -0.49 -6.28 -23.94
N GLU A 144 0.44 -5.62 -24.59
CA GLU A 144 1.67 -6.24 -25.13
C GLU A 144 2.57 -6.79 -24.02
N LEU A 145 2.70 -6.07 -22.90
CA LEU A 145 3.50 -6.50 -21.76
C LEU A 145 2.91 -7.74 -21.06
N ILE A 146 1.58 -7.81 -20.94
CA ILE A 146 0.89 -8.96 -20.34
C ILE A 146 0.92 -10.18 -21.27
N ALA A 147 0.79 -9.97 -22.59
CA ALA A 147 0.86 -11.03 -23.59
C ALA A 147 2.28 -11.58 -23.80
N GLY A 148 3.30 -10.80 -23.42
CA GLY A 148 4.71 -11.16 -23.56
C GLY A 148 5.28 -12.02 -22.42
N PRO A 149 6.59 -12.34 -22.47
CA PRO A 149 7.26 -13.08 -21.41
C PRO A 149 7.25 -12.32 -20.07
N ARG A 150 6.64 -12.92 -19.04
CA ARG A 150 6.47 -12.32 -17.70
C ARG A 150 7.76 -11.79 -17.07
N GLY A 151 8.90 -12.41 -17.37
CA GLY A 151 10.22 -11.95 -16.88
C GLY A 151 10.55 -10.50 -17.24
N LYS A 152 10.04 -9.99 -18.37
CA LYS A 152 10.29 -8.61 -18.81
C LYS A 152 9.65 -7.57 -17.88
N LEU A 153 8.54 -7.91 -17.20
CA LEU A 153 7.88 -7.02 -16.23
C LEU A 153 8.76 -6.72 -15.00
N TRP A 154 9.75 -7.56 -14.74
CA TRP A 154 10.59 -7.50 -13.54
C TRP A 154 12.03 -7.06 -13.82
N GLN A 155 12.39 -6.86 -15.09
CA GLN A 155 13.71 -6.39 -15.52
C GLN A 155 13.72 -4.88 -15.83
N ALA A 156 12.55 -4.26 -15.92
CA ALA A 156 12.35 -2.84 -16.23
C ALA A 156 12.49 -1.92 -15.02
#